data_AF-A0A5J4PAK3-F1
#
_entry.id   AF-A0A5J4PAK3-F1
#
_cell.length_a   1.000
_cell.length_b   1.000
_cell.length_c   1.000
_cell.angle_alpha   90.00
_cell.angle_beta   90.00
_cell.angle_gamma   90.00
#
_symmetry.space_group_name_H-M   'P 1'
#
loop_
_entity.id
_entity.type
_entity.pdbx_description
1 polymer ?
#
loop_
_entity_poly.entity_id
_entity_poly.type
_entity_poly.pdbx_seq_one_letter_code
_entity_poly.pdbx_strand_id
1 'polypeptide(L)'
;MNTKQLRQKILDLAIRGKLVLQDSNDKPASVLVEKIRVEKERLIKEKKIKRDKNESFIFRGEDKSHYEQFADGTVKRIEDEIPFEIPESWEWCRISMISTSIQYGVSESAKSKGDYK
;
A
#
# COMPACT_ATOMS: atom_id res chain seq x y z
N MET A 1 -6.99 -37.06 -1.13
CA MET A 1 -7.22 -35.60 -1.26
C MET A 1 -5.92 -34.88 -0.94
N ASN A 2 -5.38 -34.08 -1.86
CA ASN A 2 -4.11 -33.39 -1.62
C ASN A 2 -4.32 -32.14 -0.75
N THR A 3 -4.19 -32.30 0.57
CA THR A 3 -4.48 -31.26 1.57
C THR A 3 -3.53 -30.06 1.48
N LYS A 4 -2.29 -30.26 1.00
CA LYS A 4 -1.31 -29.19 0.78
C LYS A 4 -1.74 -28.27 -0.36
N GLN A 5 -2.18 -28.85 -1.49
CA GLN A 5 -2.71 -28.08 -2.63
C GLN A 5 -3.96 -27.28 -2.25
N LEU A 6 -4.85 -27.85 -1.42
CA LEU A 6 -6.03 -27.15 -0.93
C LEU A 6 -5.67 -25.92 -0.08
N ARG A 7 -4.77 -26.07 0.89
CA ARG A 7 -4.31 -24.96 1.74
C ARG A 7 -3.66 -23.85 0.92
N GLN A 8 -2.86 -24.22 -0.09
CA GLN A 8 -2.23 -23.25 -0.98
C GLN A 8 -3.27 -22.46 -1.78
N LYS A 9 -4.30 -23.12 -2.30
CA LYS A 9 -5.40 -22.44 -3.00
C LYS A 9 -6.18 -21.50 -2.09
N ILE A 10 -6.46 -21.91 -0.86
CA ILE A 10 -7.14 -21.05 0.12
C ILE A 10 -6.30 -19.80 0.40
N LEU A 11 -4.98 -19.96 0.60
CA LEU A 11 -4.08 -18.82 0.82
C LEU A 11 -4.05 -17.87 -0.37
N ASP A 12 -3.97 -18.38 -1.60
CA ASP A 12 -4.02 -17.55 -2.82
C ASP A 12 -5.34 -16.76 -2.92
N LEU A 13 -6.48 -17.41 -2.64
CA LEU A 13 -7.78 -16.74 -2.60
C LEU A 13 -7.86 -15.68 -1.49
N ALA A 14 -7.24 -15.92 -0.34
CA ALA A 14 -7.19 -14.98 0.77
C ALA A 14 -6.43 -13.72 0.40
N ILE A 15 -5.25 -13.88 -0.20
CA ILE A 15 -4.38 -12.78 -0.62
C ILE A 15 -5.07 -11.89 -1.66
N ARG A 16 -5.87 -12.49 -2.55
CA ARG A 16 -6.67 -11.76 -3.55
C ARG A 16 -7.98 -11.17 -3.00
N GLY A 17 -8.27 -11.32 -1.71
CA GLY A 17 -9.51 -10.83 -1.10
C GLY A 17 -10.79 -11.56 -1.54
N LYS A 18 -10.68 -12.76 -2.14
CA LYS A 18 -11.81 -13.51 -2.73
C LYS A 18 -12.49 -14.49 -1.76
N LEU A 19 -11.97 -14.63 -0.53
CA LEU A 19 -12.54 -15.54 0.47
C LEU A 19 -13.79 -14.97 1.16
N VAL A 20 -13.98 -13.66 1.12
CA VAL A 20 -15.12 -12.97 1.76
C VAL A 20 -15.93 -12.30 0.67
N LEU A 21 -17.26 -12.39 0.79
CA LEU A 21 -18.18 -11.68 -0.10
C LEU A 21 -17.91 -10.18 0.01
N GLN A 22 -17.67 -9.54 -1.12
CA GLN A 22 -17.50 -8.10 -1.20
C GLN A 22 -18.88 -7.45 -1.16
N ASP A 23 -19.08 -6.47 -0.27
CA ASP A 23 -20.28 -5.65 -0.27
C ASP A 23 -20.14 -4.55 -1.32
N SER A 24 -21.09 -4.45 -2.24
CA SER A 24 -21.12 -3.39 -3.26
C SER A 24 -21.35 -2.00 -2.68
N ASN A 25 -21.86 -1.90 -1.44
CA ASN A 25 -22.08 -0.64 -0.75
C ASN A 25 -20.85 -0.16 0.02
N ASP A 26 -19.81 -1.00 0.16
CA ASP A 26 -18.59 -0.60 0.82
C ASP A 26 -17.87 0.49 0.01
N LYS A 27 -17.39 1.50 0.74
CA LYS A 27 -16.64 2.60 0.10
C LYS A 27 -15.32 2.04 -0.42
N PRO A 28 -14.97 2.28 -1.69
CA PRO A 28 -13.70 1.82 -2.21
C PRO A 28 -12.55 2.53 -1.50
N ALA A 29 -11.42 1.84 -1.40
CA ALA A 29 -10.20 2.36 -0.79
C ALA A 29 -9.73 3.68 -1.42
N SER A 30 -10.07 3.94 -2.69
CA SER A 30 -9.82 5.20 -3.38
C SER A 30 -10.39 6.42 -2.68
N VAL A 31 -11.54 6.28 -2.02
CA VAL A 31 -12.12 7.36 -1.22
C VAL A 31 -11.26 7.66 0.01
N LEU A 32 -10.67 6.64 0.63
CA LEU A 32 -9.77 6.82 1.77
C LEU A 32 -8.43 7.42 1.34
N VAL A 33 -7.87 6.92 0.24
CA VAL A 33 -6.61 7.40 -0.34
C VAL A 33 -6.72 8.89 -0.69
N GLU A 34 -7.83 9.32 -1.29
CA GLU A 34 -8.06 10.74 -1.59
C GLU A 34 -8.17 11.60 -0.33
N LYS A 35 -8.87 11.11 0.71
CA LYS A 35 -8.93 11.81 2.02
C LYS A 35 -7.54 11.97 2.65
N ILE A 36 -6.69 10.95 2.55
CA ILE A 36 -5.31 11.01 3.06
C ILE A 36 -4.52 12.09 2.32
N ARG A 37 -4.69 12.22 0.99
CA ARG A 37 -4.03 13.29 0.20
C ARG A 37 -4.45 14.68 0.67
N VAL A 38 -5.75 14.91 0.77
CA VAL A 38 -6.30 16.21 1.22
C VAL A 38 -5.80 16.56 2.62
N GLU A 39 -5.81 15.58 3.54
CA GLU A 39 -5.35 15.80 4.91
C GLU A 39 -3.83 16.02 4.98
N LYS A 40 -3.03 15.29 4.18
CA LYS A 40 -1.59 15.53 4.06
C LYS A 40 -1.29 16.95 3.60
N GLU A 41 -1.95 17.42 2.54
CA GLU A 41 -1.76 18.79 2.04
C GLU A 41 -2.13 19.85 3.09
N ARG A 42 -3.20 19.62 3.86
CA ARG A 42 -3.54 20.48 5.01
C ARG A 42 -2.43 20.50 6.05
N LEU A 43 -1.91 19.34 6.45
CA LEU A 43 -0.84 19.23 7.45
C LEU A 43 0.51 19.81 6.96
N ILE A 44 0.80 19.73 5.67
CA ILE A 44 1.96 20.38 5.04
C ILE A 44 1.81 21.90 5.11
N LYS A 45 0.63 22.43 4.78
CA LYS A 45 0.32 23.87 4.90
C LYS A 45 0.44 24.37 6.34
N GLU A 46 0.02 23.55 7.30
CA GLU A 46 0.18 23.80 8.75
C GLU A 46 1.62 23.58 9.26
N LYS A 47 2.56 23.14 8.40
CA LYS A 47 3.96 22.81 8.73
C LYS A 47 4.13 21.72 9.80
N LYS A 48 3.11 20.88 10.02
CA LYS A 48 3.15 19.75 10.95
C LYS A 48 3.92 18.56 10.38
N ILE A 49 3.89 18.41 9.06
CA ILE A 49 4.66 17.40 8.31
C ILE A 49 5.42 18.07 7.17
N LYS A 50 6.52 17.44 6.75
CA LYS A 50 7.25 17.84 5.53
C LYS A 50 6.62 17.13 4.33
N ARG A 51 6.63 17.78 3.17
CA ARG A 51 6.27 17.14 1.90
C ARG A 51 7.31 16.07 1.55
N ASP A 52 6.85 14.91 1.11
CA ASP A 52 7.73 13.86 0.60
C ASP A 52 8.30 14.29 -0.77
N LYS A 53 9.58 13.98 -1.00
CA LYS A 53 10.25 14.29 -2.27
C LYS A 53 9.84 13.31 -3.38
N ASN A 54 9.44 12.09 -3.00
CA ASN A 54 9.16 11.00 -3.92
C ASN A 54 7.68 10.61 -3.89
N GLU A 55 6.80 11.58 -3.64
CA GLU A 55 5.37 11.32 -3.64
C GLU A 55 4.93 10.85 -5.03
N SER A 56 4.16 9.78 -5.02
CA SER A 56 3.63 9.14 -6.22
C SER A 56 2.25 8.60 -5.90
N PHE A 57 1.42 8.50 -6.93
CA PHE A 57 0.12 7.91 -6.80
C PHE A 57 -0.15 6.92 -7.91
N ILE A 58 -0.72 5.79 -7.49
CA ILE A 58 -1.17 4.75 -8.40
C ILE A 58 -2.64 5.01 -8.72
N PHE A 59 -3.01 4.84 -9.99
CA PHE A 59 -4.38 4.93 -10.48
C PHE A 59 -4.60 3.95 -11.62
N ARG A 60 -5.87 3.63 -11.90
CA ARG A 60 -6.26 2.73 -12.99
C ARG A 60 -6.72 3.55 -14.20
N GLY A 61 -6.11 3.29 -15.36
CA GLY A 61 -6.49 3.94 -16.62
C GLY A 61 -7.75 3.36 -17.25
N GLU A 62 -8.22 3.97 -18.34
CA GLU A 62 -9.37 3.49 -19.13
C GLU A 62 -9.13 2.09 -19.72
N ASP A 63 -7.88 1.76 -20.00
CA ASP A 63 -7.41 0.46 -20.48
C ASP A 63 -7.36 -0.61 -19.37
N LYS A 64 -7.79 -0.28 -18.15
CA LYS A 64 -7.74 -1.11 -16.94
C LYS A 64 -6.32 -1.39 -16.42
N SER A 65 -5.28 -0.83 -17.03
CA SER A 65 -3.90 -0.95 -16.54
C SER A 65 -3.63 0.02 -15.39
N HIS A 66 -2.62 -0.29 -14.59
CA HIS A 66 -2.15 0.51 -13.47
C HIS A 66 -1.02 1.44 -13.93
N TYR A 67 -1.16 2.69 -13.53
CA TYR A 67 -0.21 3.75 -13.79
C TYR A 67 0.19 4.40 -12.48
N GLU A 68 1.45 4.80 -12.38
CA GLU A 68 1.98 5.58 -11.29
C GLU A 68 2.39 6.95 -11.81
N GLN A 69 1.80 8.00 -11.27
CA GLN A 69 2.22 9.37 -11.52
C GLN A 69 3.10 9.86 -10.38
N PHE A 70 4.26 10.41 -10.73
CA PHE A 70 5.23 10.97 -9.80
C PHE A 70 5.04 12.49 -9.64
N ALA A 71 5.62 13.06 -8.58
CA ALA A 71 5.55 14.49 -8.28
C ALA A 71 6.12 15.42 -9.38
N ASP A 72 6.96 14.91 -10.28
CA ASP A 72 7.50 15.64 -11.44
C ASP A 72 6.53 15.67 -12.64
N GLY A 73 5.39 14.97 -12.54
CA GLY A 73 4.39 14.83 -13.61
C GLY A 73 4.64 13.64 -14.54
N THR A 74 5.74 12.89 -14.36
CA THR A 74 6.01 11.67 -15.11
C THR A 74 4.96 10.62 -14.78
N VAL A 75 4.41 9.95 -15.80
CA VAL A 75 3.49 8.83 -15.64
C VAL A 75 4.15 7.57 -16.18
N LYS A 76 4.25 6.54 -15.34
CA LYS A 76 4.83 5.24 -15.67
C LYS A 76 3.74 4.17 -15.61
N ARG A 77 3.64 3.32 -16.62
CA ARG A 77 2.83 2.10 -16.55
C ARG A 77 3.53 1.08 -15.65
N ILE A 78 2.83 0.51 -14.67
CA ILE A 78 3.41 -0.35 -13.63
C ILE A 78 2.85 -1.78 -13.61
N GLU A 79 2.30 -2.25 -14.73
CA GLU A 79 1.72 -3.61 -14.82
C GLU A 79 2.70 -4.71 -14.40
N ASP A 80 3.99 -4.56 -14.70
CA ASP A 80 5.03 -5.52 -14.29
C ASP A 80 5.22 -5.60 -12.77
N GLU A 81 4.75 -4.59 -12.01
CA GLU A 81 4.82 -4.53 -10.55
C GLU A 81 3.54 -5.04 -9.88
N ILE A 82 2.46 -5.28 -10.63
CA ILE A 82 1.17 -5.74 -10.10
C ILE A 82 1.12 -7.27 -10.14
N PRO A 83 1.21 -7.95 -8.99
CA PRO A 83 1.34 -9.41 -8.97
C PRO A 83 0.03 -10.14 -9.25
N PHE A 84 -1.12 -9.51 -8.97
CA PHE A 84 -2.45 -10.09 -9.15
C PHE A 84 -3.55 -9.01 -9.12
N GLU A 85 -4.71 -9.38 -9.65
CA GLU A 85 -5.94 -8.58 -9.55
C GLU A 85 -6.50 -8.58 -8.13
N ILE A 86 -6.97 -7.41 -7.70
CA ILE A 86 -7.64 -7.18 -6.43
C ILE A 86 -9.12 -6.82 -6.63
N PRO A 87 -9.97 -6.94 -5.60
CA PRO A 87 -11.36 -6.52 -5.66
C PRO A 87 -11.51 -5.02 -5.94
N GLU A 88 -12.65 -4.60 -6.50
CA GLU A 88 -12.91 -3.17 -6.82
C GLU A 88 -12.96 -2.26 -5.59
N SER A 89 -13.28 -2.82 -4.42
CA SER A 89 -13.25 -2.12 -3.14
C SER A 89 -11.83 -1.81 -2.67
N TRP A 90 -10.80 -2.47 -3.23
CA TRP A 90 -9.40 -2.31 -2.85
C TRP A 90 -8.67 -1.44 -3.88
N GLU A 91 -7.55 -0.85 -3.47
CA GLU A 91 -6.69 -0.07 -4.34
C GLU A 91 -5.22 -0.29 -3.99
N TRP A 92 -4.37 -0.36 -5.00
CA TRP A 92 -2.93 -0.36 -4.82
C TRP A 92 -2.43 1.04 -4.47
N CYS A 93 -1.63 1.15 -3.42
CA CYS A 93 -0.94 2.39 -3.06
C CYS A 93 0.47 2.08 -2.55
N ARG A 94 1.37 3.07 -2.61
CA ARG A 94 2.69 2.95 -1.98
C ARG A 94 2.57 3.16 -0.47
N ILE A 95 3.36 2.43 0.32
CA ILE A 95 3.31 2.52 1.79
C ILE A 95 3.65 3.94 2.32
N SER A 96 4.54 4.66 1.62
CA SER A 96 4.87 6.07 1.90
C SER A 96 3.66 7.01 1.76
N MET A 97 2.65 6.59 0.99
CA MET A 97 1.45 7.38 0.81
C MET A 97 0.59 7.42 2.09
N ILE A 98 0.50 6.30 2.80
CA ILE A 98 -0.39 6.13 3.96
C ILE A 98 0.34 6.31 5.31
N SER A 99 1.67 6.36 5.32
CA SER A 99 2.46 6.56 6.54
C SER A 99 3.32 7.81 6.45
N THR A 100 3.38 8.57 7.55
CA THR A 100 4.27 9.75 7.70
C THR A 100 5.62 9.40 8.30
N SER A 101 5.77 8.22 8.90
CA SER A 101 6.98 7.79 9.57
C SER A 101 7.16 6.29 9.40
N ILE A 102 8.10 5.90 8.53
CA ILE A 102 8.53 4.52 8.36
C ILE A 102 9.92 4.43 8.99
N GLN A 103 10.00 3.83 10.17
CA GLN A 103 11.24 3.67 10.93
C GLN A 103 11.59 2.19 10.99
N TYR A 104 12.88 1.88 10.96
CA TYR A 104 13.37 0.56 11.32
C TYR A 104 13.57 0.50 12.83
N GLY A 105 13.38 -0.70 13.41
CA GLY A 105 13.67 -0.91 14.82
C GLY A 105 15.16 -0.78 15.10
N VAL A 106 15.53 -0.25 16.26
CA VAL A 106 16.92 -0.24 16.72
C VAL A 106 17.20 -1.59 17.38
N SER A 107 18.11 -2.38 16.81
CA SER A 107 18.73 -3.48 17.54
C SER A 107 19.90 -2.92 18.34
N GLU A 108 19.88 -3.05 19.66
CA GLU A 108 21.03 -2.72 20.51
C GLU A 108 22.26 -3.47 19.98
N SER A 109 23.33 -2.74 19.67
CA SER A 109 24.60 -3.34 19.29
C SER A 109 25.06 -4.27 20.40
N ALA A 110 25.53 -5.47 20.04
CA ALA A 110 26.04 -6.43 21.02
C ALA A 110 27.10 -5.76 21.92
N LYS A 111 26.85 -5.72 23.23
CA LYS A 111 27.85 -5.24 24.19
C LYS A 111 29.05 -6.18 24.15
N SER A 112 30.27 -5.62 24.16
CA SER A 112 31.50 -6.42 24.10
C SER A 112 31.69 -7.37 25.29
N LYS A 113 30.96 -7.11 26.40
CA LYS A 113 30.79 -8.02 27.52
C LYS A 113 29.30 -8.22 27.77
N GLY A 114 28.86 -9.47 27.65
CA GLY A 114 27.49 -9.88 27.93
C GLY A 114 27.34 -10.22 29.40
N ASP A 115 26.96 -9.25 30.22
CA ASP A 115 26.36 -9.53 31.52
C ASP A 115 24.85 -9.43 31.35
N TYR A 116 24.18 -10.58 31.32
CA TYR A 116 22.74 -10.67 31.49
C TYR A 116 22.45 -10.71 33.00
N LYS A 117 21.46 -9.93 33.46
CA LYS A 117 20.91 -10.05 34.81
C LYS A 117 19.84 -11.15 34.85
#